data_AF-A0A530YPW1-F1
#
_entry.id   AF-A0A530YPW1-F1
#
_cell.length_a   1.000
_cell.length_b   1.000
_cell.length_c   1.000
_cell.angle_alpha   90.00
_cell.angle_beta   90.00
_cell.angle_gamma   90.00
#
_symmetry.space_group_name_H-M   'P 1'
#
loop_
_entity.id
_entity.type
_entity.pdbx_description
1 polymer ?
#
loop_
_entity_poly.entity_id
_entity_poly.type
_entity_poly.pdbx_seq_one_letter_code
_entity_poly.pdbx_strand_id
1 'polypeptide(L)' 'MHSRKPVMAALVKEIDSVRLSISLLQIDQCRDARPGRSAWRSGYELNAQKARLARLETVLASYPSAPAARRLEHQQSE' A
#
# COMPACT_ATOMS: atom_id res chain seq x y z
N MET A 1 -1.73 -0.78 -28.20
CA MET A 1 -1.06 -0.59 -26.88
C MET A 1 -2.03 0.09 -25.90
N HIS A 2 -2.96 -0.62 -25.23
CA HIS A 2 -3.94 0.02 -24.31
C HIS A 2 -4.27 -0.75 -23.02
N SER A 3 -3.62 -1.87 -22.72
CA SER A 3 -4.01 -2.77 -21.62
C SER A 3 -3.53 -2.34 -20.21
N ARG A 4 -2.62 -1.37 -20.08
CA ARG A 4 -1.97 -1.07 -18.78
C ARG A 4 -2.72 -0.08 -17.87
N LYS A 5 -3.55 0.79 -18.43
CA LYS A 5 -4.34 1.78 -17.67
C LYS A 5 -5.34 1.14 -16.67
N PRO A 6 -6.12 0.10 -17.02
CA PRO A 6 -7.05 -0.52 -16.06
C PRO A 6 -6.32 -1.24 -14.92
N VAL A 7 -5.13 -1.79 -15.17
CA VAL A 7 -4.34 -2.49 -14.14
C VAL A 7 -3.80 -1.51 -13.09
N MET A 8 -3.34 -0.33 -13.51
CA MET A 8 -2.88 0.70 -12.59
C MET A 8 -4.04 1.26 -11.74
N ALA A 9 -5.21 1.47 -12.33
CA ALA A 9 -6.40 1.88 -11.60
C ALA A 9 -6.87 0.83 -10.58
N ALA A 10 -6.82 -0.45 -10.95
CA ALA A 10 -7.10 -1.55 -10.03
C ALA A 10 -6.09 -1.62 -8.87
N LEU A 11 -4.80 -1.42 -9.16
CA LEU A 11 -3.74 -1.40 -8.15
C LEU A 11 -3.90 -0.26 -7.14
N VAL A 12 -4.24 0.95 -7.62
CA VAL A 12 -4.51 2.10 -6.73
C VAL A 12 -5.73 1.82 -5.85
N LYS A 13 -6.82 1.31 -6.44
CA LYS A 13 -8.03 0.94 -5.69
C LYS A 13 -7.75 -0.10 -4.61
N GLU A 14 -6.89 -1.07 -4.91
CA GLU A 14 -6.46 -2.10 -3.95
C GLU A 14 -5.64 -1.49 -2.81
N ILE A 15 -4.71 -0.58 -3.11
CA ILE A 15 -3.92 0.17 -2.11
C ILE A 15 -4.86 0.94 -1.17
N ASP A 16 -5.84 1.65 -1.70
CA ASP A 16 -6.80 2.42 -0.90
C ASP A 16 -7.64 1.50 0.00
N SER A 17 -8.06 0.35 -0.50
CA SER A 17 -8.78 -0.66 0.29
C SER A 17 -7.93 -1.23 1.44
N VAL A 18 -6.66 -1.53 1.18
CA VAL A 18 -5.73 -2.01 2.22
C VAL A 18 -5.47 -0.93 3.26
N ARG A 19 -5.30 0.34 2.86
CA ARG A 19 -5.17 1.48 3.79
C ARG A 19 -6.39 1.63 4.68
N LEU A 20 -7.60 1.52 4.13
CA LEU A 20 -8.83 1.56 4.92
C LEU A 20 -8.88 0.41 5.94
N SER A 21 -8.50 -0.79 5.52
CA SER A 21 -8.47 -1.97 6.40
C SER A 21 -7.48 -1.80 7.56
N ILE A 22 -6.29 -1.24 7.29
CA ILE A 22 -5.30 -0.90 8.32
C ILE A 22 -5.89 0.09 9.32
N SER A 23 -6.52 1.17 8.85
CA SER A 23 -7.14 2.17 9.72
C SER A 23 -8.22 1.58 10.63
N LEU A 24 -9.08 0.70 10.09
CA LEU A 24 -10.10 0.01 10.88
C LEU A 24 -9.47 -0.90 11.94
N LEU A 25 -8.47 -1.70 11.57
CA LEU A 25 -7.75 -2.57 12.52
C LEU A 25 -7.04 -1.77 13.62
N GLN A 26 -6.49 -0.59 13.31
CA GLN A 26 -5.88 0.30 14.31
C GLN A 26 -6.91 0.89 15.26
N ILE A 27 -8.09 1.28 14.76
CA ILE A 27 -9.19 1.78 15.60
C ILE A 27 -9.68 0.67 16.52
N ASP A 28 -9.88 -0.53 16.01
CA ASP A 28 -10.31 -1.68 16.79
C ASP A 28 -9.28 -2.03 17.86
N GLN A 29 -7.99 -2.02 17.53
CA GLN A 29 -6.91 -2.26 18.50
C GLN A 29 -6.83 -1.17 19.58
N CYS A 30 -7.16 0.08 19.25
CA CYS A 30 -7.24 1.18 20.21
C CYS A 30 -8.47 1.06 21.13
N ARG A 31 -9.61 0.57 20.60
CA ARG A 31 -10.83 0.31 21.38
C ARG A 31 -10.67 -0.91 22.29
N ASP A 32 -9.96 -1.94 21.86
CA ASP A 32 -9.63 -3.13 22.65
C ASP A 32 -8.43 -2.84 23.57
N ALA A 33 -8.64 -1.95 24.56
CA ALA A 33 -7.62 -1.58 25.55
C ALA A 33 -7.25 -2.71 26.53
N ARG A 34 -7.82 -3.91 26.38
CA ARG A 34 -7.51 -5.07 27.22
C ARG A 34 -6.52 -5.99 26.49
N PRO A 35 -5.33 -6.26 27.05
CA PRO A 35 -4.41 -7.24 26.50
C PRO A 35 -5.01 -8.64 26.67
N GLY A 36 -5.77 -9.08 25.66
CA GLY A 36 -6.37 -10.40 25.56
C GLY A 36 -5.95 -11.12 24.27
N ARG A 37 -6.33 -12.40 24.10
CA ARG A 37 -6.02 -13.19 22.89
C ARG A 37 -6.48 -12.50 21.58
N SER A 38 -7.54 -11.70 21.62
CA SER A 38 -8.04 -10.90 20.50
C SER A 38 -7.05 -9.81 20.06
N ALA A 39 -6.39 -9.12 20.99
CA ALA A 39 -5.42 -8.07 20.69
C ALA A 39 -4.20 -8.59 19.89
N TRP A 40 -3.75 -9.81 20.20
CA TRP A 40 -2.67 -10.48 19.45
C TRP A 40 -3.10 -10.78 18.01
N ARG A 41 -4.32 -11.30 17.82
CA ARG A 41 -4.86 -11.60 16.48
C ARG A 41 -4.96 -10.35 15.62
N SER A 42 -5.49 -9.26 16.18
CA SER A 42 -5.57 -7.96 15.50
C SER A 42 -4.19 -7.38 15.16
N GLY A 43 -3.19 -7.60 16.02
CA GLY A 43 -1.81 -7.19 15.75
C GLY A 43 -1.16 -7.96 14.60
N TYR A 44 -1.35 -9.29 14.54
CA TYR A 44 -0.89 -10.11 13.42
C TYR A 44 -1.54 -9.69 12.10
N GLU A 45 -2.86 -9.49 12.12
CA GLU A 45 -3.61 -9.06 10.94
C GLU A 45 -3.18 -7.67 10.47
N LEU A 46 -2.98 -6.72 11.39
CA LEU A 46 -2.46 -5.38 11.09
C LEU A 46 -1.09 -5.45 10.41
N ASN A 47 -0.17 -6.26 10.93
CA ASN A 47 1.16 -6.43 10.33
C ASN A 47 1.09 -7.08 8.95
N ALA A 48 0.19 -8.05 8.75
CA ALA A 48 -0.03 -8.66 7.44
C ALA A 48 -0.55 -7.65 6.41
N GLN A 49 -1.51 -6.79 6.79
CA GLN A 49 -2.01 -5.73 5.91
C GLN A 49 -0.95 -4.67 5.60
N LYS A 50 -0.12 -4.29 6.57
CA LYS A 50 1.03 -3.39 6.34
C LYS A 50 2.04 -3.98 5.37
N ALA A 51 2.38 -5.26 5.51
CA ALA A 51 3.27 -5.95 4.58
C ALA A 51 2.67 -6.03 3.17
N ARG A 52 1.36 -6.26 3.05
CA ARG A 52 0.64 -6.23 1.78
C ARG A 52 0.67 -4.84 1.16
N LEU A 53 0.44 -3.78 1.94
CA LEU A 53 0.51 -2.40 1.48
C LEU A 53 1.89 -2.07 0.90
N ALA A 54 2.96 -2.39 1.64
CA ALA A 54 4.32 -2.15 1.18
C ALA A 54 4.64 -2.85 -0.15
N ARG A 55 4.16 -4.08 -0.34
CA ARG A 55 4.29 -4.82 -1.61
C ARG A 55 3.53 -4.12 -2.75
N LEU A 56 2.29 -3.70 -2.51
CA LEU A 56 1.47 -3.03 -3.53
C LEU A 56 2.08 -1.67 -3.91
N GLU A 57 2.59 -0.90 -2.95
CA GLU A 57 3.28 0.37 -3.19
C GLU A 57 4.59 0.16 -3.96
N THR A 58 5.33 -0.92 -3.66
CA THR A 58 6.53 -1.31 -4.42
C THR A 58 6.19 -1.66 -5.87
N VAL A 59 5.12 -2.43 -6.09
CA VAL A 59 4.63 -2.75 -7.44
C VAL A 59 4.21 -1.47 -8.16
N LEU A 60 3.48 -0.57 -7.49
CA LEU A 60 3.06 0.71 -8.08
C LEU A 60 4.27 1.59 -8.46
N ALA A 61 5.30 1.64 -7.61
CA ALA A 61 6.54 2.36 -7.89
C ALA A 61 7.34 1.75 -9.06
N SER A 62 7.21 0.43 -9.26
CA SER A 62 7.85 -0.30 -10.36
C SER A 62 7.12 -0.14 -11.70
N TYR A 63 5.91 0.45 -11.71
CA TYR A 63 5.18 0.70 -12.95
C TYR A 63 5.80 1.90 -13.71
N PRO A 64 6.21 1.73 -14.98
CA PRO A 64 6.91 2.75 -15.77
C PRO A 64 6.03 3.92 -16.25
N SER A 65 4.94 4.25 -15.53
CA SER A 65 4.15 5.46 -15.79
C SER A 65 3.75 6.22 -14.52
N ALA A 66 4.46 6.04 -13.41
CA ALA A 66 4.52 7.12 -12.44
C ALA A 66 5.23 8.31 -13.12
N PRO A 67 4.69 9.53 -13.10
CA PRO A 67 5.33 10.72 -13.66
C PRO A 67 6.58 11.17 -12.87
N ALA A 68 7.34 10.23 -12.31
CA ALA A 68 8.69 10.43 -11.79
C ALA A 68 9.76 10.14 -12.85
N ALA A 69 9.39 9.83 -14.10
CA ALA A 69 10.30 9.60 -15.22
C ALA A 69 10.96 10.89 -15.79
N ARG A 70 11.19 11.94 -14.99
CA ARG A 70 11.76 13.20 -15.50
C ARG A 70 12.57 14.04 -14.51
N ARG A 71 13.22 13.43 -13.51
CA ARG A 71 14.08 14.23 -12.62
C ARG A 71 15.56 13.91 -12.52
N LEU A 72 16.10 12.82 -13.10
CA LEU A 72 17.55 12.59 -13.01
C LEU A 72 18.26 12.03 -14.25
N GLU A 73 17.58 11.86 -15.39
CA GLU A 73 18.24 11.51 -16.68
C GLU A 73 18.46 12.75 -17.57
N HIS A 74 18.64 13.92 -16.96
CA HIS A 74 18.99 15.17 -17.68
C HIS A 74 20.16 15.89 -17.02
N GLN A 75 21.07 15.14 -16.41
CA GLN A 75 22.39 15.63 -15.99
C GLN A 75 23.51 14.73 -16.53
N GLN A 76 23.31 14.15 -17.71
CA GLN A 76 24.35 13.55 -18.53
C GLN A 76 24.12 13.93 -19.98
N SER A 77 24.37 15.20 -20.32
CA SER A 77 24.78 15.62 -21.66
C SER A 77 25.23 17.07 -21.58
N GLU A 78 26.50 17.25 -21.93
CA GLU A 78 27.30 18.48 -22.07
C GLU A 78 27.99 19.03 -20.82
#